data_AF-A0A2D5XB26-F1
#
_entry.id   AF-A0A2D5XB26-F1
#
_cell.length_a   1.000
_cell.length_b   1.000
_cell.length_c   1.000
_cell.angle_alpha   90.00
_cell.angle_beta   90.00
_cell.angle_gamma   90.00
#
_symmetry.space_group_name_H-M   'P 1'
#
loop_
_entity.id
_entity.type
_entity.pdbx_description
1 polymer ?
#
loop_
_entity_poly.entity_id
_entity_poly.type
_entity_poly.pdbx_seq_one_letter_code
_entity_poly.pdbx_strand_id
1 'polypeptide(L)'
;MNWPIGPYGTSMGLLLALTLPLHMIWTRKNPDYRVAPSELISEIRTRGYIWHISLYLAMFVFKAFTDYHNEPLKAMVGGFTHVVYSIEGDLVYHIQSRFRNDLVSETLSLHYLFAYLFIIWYPPIHYILSKDPDLADLAAMNYFVIYLLAVPLYLFFNVEVTSSFIPGVDALMYHDGWNIEFFTSNDPLDNGIPSLHVGLPISLLLIHRAHIRQSGIDISDWRHRGLDIFIMSNVAIYLFSILYLGIHWITDVVPGLIMAVICSRFCIYIQPILRGGGVRGALKAVRQNTRPILVSIALGAVVLMGAVEGPGTNPGNPDFRMEGDDVRLEILEVHSLNQPVVVTVENLGQVSVQALLVDIEDVEPHADRGIIDFDSVTPKGEYSVLRPGSTWTLDYIPESITERKVILFKAALTESGIAEVSLLNEYPDSDVLLLSGFLISMFSFVIVGVSIKRHPIK
;
A
#
# COMPACT_ATOMS: atom_id res chain seq x y z
N MET A 1 13.19 15.47 -19.34
CA MET A 1 12.81 14.88 -20.65
C MET A 1 11.37 14.44 -20.51
N ASN A 2 10.44 14.96 -21.32
CA ASN A 2 9.04 14.53 -21.26
C ASN A 2 8.93 13.15 -21.91
N TRP A 3 9.14 12.11 -21.10
CA TRP A 3 8.90 10.74 -21.52
C TRP A 3 7.37 10.57 -21.66
N PRO A 4 6.83 10.21 -22.83
CA PRO A 4 5.38 10.32 -23.07
C PRO A 4 4.55 9.20 -22.44
N ILE A 5 5.20 8.20 -21.83
CA ILE A 5 4.55 6.95 -21.40
C ILE A 5 4.22 6.94 -19.88
N GLY A 6 4.55 8.03 -19.16
CA GLY A 6 4.32 8.16 -17.71
C GLY A 6 5.08 7.12 -16.87
N PRO A 7 5.08 7.24 -15.53
CA PRO A 7 5.79 6.33 -14.63
C PRO A 7 5.21 4.90 -14.67
N TYR A 8 3.88 4.79 -14.72
CA TYR A 8 3.19 3.50 -14.80
C TYR A 8 3.46 2.76 -16.11
N GLY A 9 3.29 3.43 -17.26
CA GLY A 9 3.51 2.79 -18.55
C GLY A 9 4.97 2.37 -18.75
N THR A 10 5.91 3.15 -18.20
CA THR A 10 7.34 2.81 -18.18
C THR A 10 7.58 1.53 -17.38
N SER A 11 7.01 1.46 -16.17
CA SER A 11 7.12 0.30 -15.30
C SER A 11 6.51 -0.95 -15.94
N MET A 12 5.35 -0.81 -16.61
CA MET A 12 4.69 -1.91 -17.32
C MET A 12 5.53 -2.39 -18.52
N GLY A 13 6.09 -1.47 -19.30
CA GLY A 13 6.98 -1.80 -20.42
C GLY A 13 8.24 -2.55 -19.96
N LEU A 14 8.89 -2.06 -18.88
CA LEU A 14 10.04 -2.73 -18.28
C LEU A 14 9.68 -4.12 -17.75
N LEU A 15 8.53 -4.26 -17.10
CA LEU A 15 8.07 -5.53 -16.53
C LEU A 15 7.89 -6.59 -17.62
N LEU A 16 7.24 -6.24 -18.73
CA LEU A 16 7.06 -7.14 -19.87
C LEU A 16 8.41 -7.47 -20.54
N ALA A 17 9.26 -6.45 -20.74
CA ALA A 17 10.57 -6.62 -21.37
C ALA A 17 11.52 -7.51 -20.55
N LEU A 18 11.47 -7.43 -19.22
CA LEU A 18 12.35 -8.17 -18.32
C LEU A 18 11.87 -9.58 -17.97
N THR A 19 10.57 -9.87 -18.16
CA THR A 19 9.97 -11.17 -17.78
C THR A 19 10.70 -12.35 -18.44
N LEU A 20 10.82 -12.37 -19.77
CA LEU A 20 11.45 -13.51 -20.47
C LEU A 20 12.97 -13.58 -20.29
N PRO A 21 13.75 -12.49 -20.45
CA PRO A 21 15.20 -12.53 -20.28
C PRO A 21 15.60 -13.02 -18.90
N LEU A 22 14.96 -12.50 -17.86
CA LEU A 22 15.29 -12.92 -16.52
C LEU A 22 14.84 -14.38 -16.27
N HIS A 23 13.66 -14.81 -16.76
CA HIS A 23 13.25 -16.23 -16.72
C HIS A 23 14.32 -17.15 -17.30
N MET A 24 14.89 -16.79 -18.45
CA MET A 24 15.97 -17.53 -19.09
C MET A 24 17.25 -17.55 -18.24
N ILE A 25 17.58 -16.46 -17.55
CA ILE A 25 18.72 -16.37 -16.64
C ILE A 25 18.53 -17.31 -15.44
N TRP A 26 17.40 -17.23 -14.74
CA TRP A 26 17.16 -18.03 -13.53
C TRP A 26 17.01 -19.52 -13.82
N THR A 27 16.49 -19.88 -14.99
CA THR A 27 16.32 -21.28 -15.41
C THR A 27 17.49 -21.83 -16.22
N ARG A 28 18.62 -21.10 -16.34
CA ARG A 28 19.77 -21.49 -17.19
C ARG A 28 20.30 -22.91 -16.90
N LYS A 29 20.26 -23.34 -15.63
CA LYS A 29 20.72 -24.67 -15.21
C LYS A 29 19.67 -25.78 -15.41
N ASN A 30 18.42 -25.42 -15.69
CA ASN A 30 17.27 -26.32 -15.71
C ASN A 30 16.37 -26.06 -16.94
N PRO A 31 16.91 -26.12 -18.18
CA PRO A 31 16.16 -25.76 -19.39
C PRO A 31 15.00 -26.71 -19.68
N ASP A 32 15.08 -27.97 -19.25
CA ASP A 32 14.06 -29.00 -19.50
C ASP A 32 12.72 -28.73 -18.81
N TYR A 33 12.74 -27.88 -17.77
CA TYR A 33 11.56 -27.49 -17.02
C TYR A 33 10.86 -26.26 -17.62
N ARG A 34 11.32 -25.75 -18.77
CA ARG A 34 10.70 -24.62 -19.44
C ARG A 34 9.47 -25.05 -20.23
N VAL A 35 8.48 -24.17 -20.28
CA VAL A 35 7.37 -24.26 -21.23
C VAL A 35 7.88 -23.82 -22.60
N ALA A 36 7.74 -24.67 -23.61
CA ALA A 36 8.04 -24.28 -24.98
C ALA A 36 7.01 -23.22 -25.43
N PRO A 37 7.39 -22.21 -26.24
CA PRO A 37 6.44 -21.18 -26.68
C PRO A 37 5.17 -21.75 -27.35
N SER A 38 5.31 -22.83 -28.11
CA SER A 38 4.20 -23.56 -28.74
C SER A 38 3.28 -24.28 -27.74
N GLU A 39 3.78 -24.61 -26.56
CA GLU A 39 3.06 -25.34 -25.51
C GLU A 39 2.35 -24.41 -24.52
N LEU A 40 2.63 -23.11 -24.52
CA LEU A 40 2.16 -22.18 -23.48
C LEU A 40 0.64 -22.19 -23.30
N ILE A 41 -0.12 -22.09 -24.40
CA ILE A 41 -1.59 -22.11 -24.35
C ILE A 41 -2.09 -23.46 -23.81
N SER A 42 -1.42 -24.56 -24.20
CA SER A 42 -1.78 -25.90 -23.73
C SER A 42 -1.47 -26.09 -22.25
N GLU A 43 -0.36 -25.56 -21.75
CA GLU A 43 0.02 -25.57 -20.33
C GLU A 43 -1.00 -24.79 -19.50
N ILE A 44 -1.35 -23.57 -19.92
CA ILE A 44 -2.34 -22.72 -19.24
C ILE A 44 -3.70 -23.42 -19.12
N ARG A 45 -4.16 -24.05 -20.21
CA ARG A 45 -5.46 -24.73 -20.22
C ARG A 45 -5.42 -26.03 -19.42
N THR A 46 -4.37 -26.84 -19.58
CA THR A 46 -4.26 -28.18 -18.96
C THR A 46 -4.05 -28.08 -17.46
N ARG A 47 -3.21 -27.14 -17.01
CA ARG A 47 -3.03 -26.84 -15.58
C ARG A 47 -4.07 -25.90 -15.03
N GLY A 48 -4.96 -25.36 -15.86
CA GLY A 48 -6.09 -24.56 -15.43
C GLY A 48 -5.70 -23.27 -14.71
N TYR A 49 -4.67 -22.54 -15.14
CA TYR A 49 -4.26 -21.26 -14.52
C TYR A 49 -5.28 -20.12 -14.71
N ILE A 50 -6.38 -20.37 -15.42
CA ILE A 50 -7.43 -19.36 -15.70
C ILE A 50 -7.98 -18.74 -14.42
N TRP A 51 -8.05 -19.49 -13.31
CA TRP A 51 -8.54 -18.95 -12.05
C TRP A 51 -7.59 -17.91 -11.42
N HIS A 52 -6.31 -17.86 -11.82
CA HIS A 52 -5.40 -16.78 -11.41
C HIS A 52 -5.91 -15.43 -11.90
N ILE A 53 -6.44 -15.37 -13.14
CA ILE A 53 -7.04 -14.15 -13.70
C ILE A 53 -8.24 -13.72 -12.84
N SER A 54 -9.05 -14.67 -12.37
CA SER A 54 -10.16 -14.39 -11.46
C SER A 54 -9.69 -13.82 -10.12
N LEU A 55 -8.53 -14.24 -9.59
CA LEU A 55 -7.95 -13.63 -8.39
C LEU A 55 -7.54 -12.18 -8.63
N TYR A 56 -6.86 -11.88 -9.74
CA TYR A 56 -6.45 -10.51 -10.07
C TYR A 56 -7.65 -9.60 -10.32
N LEU A 57 -8.69 -10.10 -10.98
CA LEU A 57 -9.93 -9.35 -11.16
C LEU A 57 -10.65 -9.10 -9.82
N ALA A 58 -10.74 -10.13 -8.97
CA ALA A 58 -11.33 -10.00 -7.64
C ALA A 58 -10.53 -9.00 -6.78
N MET A 59 -9.20 -9.03 -6.87
CA MET A 59 -8.31 -8.08 -6.23
C MET A 59 -8.59 -6.65 -6.68
N PHE A 60 -8.70 -6.40 -7.99
CA PHE A 60 -9.00 -5.07 -8.52
C PHE A 60 -10.33 -4.53 -7.99
N VAL A 61 -11.37 -5.37 -7.99
CA VAL A 61 -12.69 -5.00 -7.41
C VAL A 61 -12.58 -4.73 -5.91
N PHE A 62 -11.84 -5.56 -5.18
CA PHE A 62 -11.68 -5.39 -3.73
C PHE A 62 -10.87 -4.14 -3.40
N LYS A 63 -9.84 -3.82 -4.19
CA LYS A 63 -9.07 -2.58 -4.07
C LYS A 63 -9.96 -1.38 -4.32
N ALA A 64 -10.65 -1.31 -5.45
CA ALA A 64 -11.54 -0.20 -5.77
C ALA A 64 -12.61 0.02 -4.69
N PHE A 65 -13.13 -1.06 -4.10
CA PHE A 65 -14.03 -0.95 -2.97
C PHE A 65 -13.34 -0.41 -1.72
N THR A 66 -12.14 -0.88 -1.40
CA THR A 66 -11.37 -0.41 -0.24
C THR A 66 -11.02 1.07 -0.38
N ASP A 67 -10.51 1.49 -1.54
CA ASP A 67 -10.19 2.88 -1.85
C ASP A 67 -11.42 3.77 -1.63
N TYR A 68 -12.59 3.37 -2.14
CA TYR A 68 -13.85 4.10 -1.92
C TYR A 68 -14.30 4.19 -0.46
N HIS A 69 -13.76 3.37 0.46
CA HIS A 69 -14.07 3.47 1.88
C HIS A 69 -12.98 4.18 2.68
N ASN A 70 -11.76 4.31 2.14
CA ASN A 70 -10.60 4.71 2.94
C ASN A 70 -10.79 6.10 3.53
N GLU A 71 -10.99 7.09 2.66
CA GLU A 71 -11.10 8.48 3.06
C GLU A 71 -12.41 8.78 3.84
N PRO A 72 -13.61 8.35 3.41
CA PRO A 72 -14.84 8.63 4.17
C PRO A 72 -14.86 8.06 5.59
N LEU A 73 -14.18 6.93 5.83
CA LEU A 73 -14.15 6.33 7.17
C LEU A 73 -13.27 7.13 8.14
N LYS A 74 -12.31 7.94 7.66
CA LYS A 74 -11.46 8.78 8.52
C LYS A 74 -12.26 9.69 9.45
N ALA A 75 -13.42 10.19 9.01
CA ALA A 75 -14.29 11.01 9.86
C ALA A 75 -14.71 10.32 11.16
N MET A 76 -14.76 8.99 11.18
CA MET A 76 -15.14 8.21 12.36
C MET A 76 -13.95 7.53 13.05
N VAL A 77 -12.84 7.26 12.36
CA VAL A 77 -11.70 6.51 12.95
C VAL A 77 -10.49 7.40 13.25
N GLY A 78 -10.36 8.52 12.53
CA GLY A 78 -9.25 9.47 12.61
C GLY A 78 -7.90 8.86 12.23
N GLY A 79 -6.83 9.48 12.74
CA GLY A 79 -5.44 9.17 12.40
C GLY A 79 -4.61 8.66 13.60
N PHE A 80 -3.77 7.66 13.36
CA PHE A 80 -2.87 7.06 14.37
C PHE A 80 -1.40 7.45 14.19
N THR A 81 -1.09 8.36 13.25
CA THR A 81 0.27 8.81 12.96
C THR A 81 1.00 9.32 14.20
N HIS A 82 0.33 10.10 15.05
CA HIS A 82 0.87 10.60 16.31
C HIS A 82 1.32 9.48 17.26
N VAL A 83 0.60 8.34 17.30
CA VAL A 83 0.98 7.17 18.11
C VAL A 83 2.25 6.54 17.57
N VAL A 84 2.32 6.35 16.25
CA VAL A 84 3.50 5.77 15.59
C VAL A 84 4.71 6.66 15.79
N TYR A 85 4.55 7.98 15.58
CA TYR A 85 5.59 8.97 15.81
C TYR A 85 6.08 8.97 17.27
N SER A 86 5.19 8.78 18.26
CA SER A 86 5.59 8.71 19.67
C SER A 86 6.53 7.52 20.00
N ILE A 87 6.55 6.50 19.14
CA ILE A 87 7.39 5.31 19.28
C ILE A 87 8.72 5.50 18.53
N GLU A 88 8.68 6.03 17.29
CA GLU A 88 9.85 6.08 16.40
C GLU A 88 10.62 7.41 16.45
N GLY A 89 9.91 8.52 16.71
CA GLY A 89 10.44 9.87 16.59
C GLY A 89 10.94 10.18 15.18
N ASP A 90 12.05 10.91 15.11
CA ASP A 90 12.60 11.46 13.85
C ASP A 90 13.60 10.51 13.15
N LEU A 91 13.45 9.19 13.34
CA LEU A 91 14.37 8.19 12.76
C LEU A 91 14.51 8.35 11.24
N VAL A 92 13.40 8.55 10.55
CA VAL A 92 13.37 8.72 9.09
C VAL A 92 14.12 9.98 8.65
N TYR A 93 13.96 11.09 9.36
CA TYR A 93 14.73 12.31 9.13
C TYR A 93 16.23 12.04 9.21
N HIS A 94 16.70 11.31 10.23
CA HIS A 94 18.12 10.99 10.38
C HIS A 94 18.65 10.09 9.26
N ILE A 95 17.83 9.13 8.78
CA ILE A 95 18.21 8.26 7.65
C ILE A 95 18.28 9.07 6.36
N GLN A 96 17.22 9.81 6.03
CA GLN A 96 17.14 10.58 4.80
C GLN A 96 18.26 11.63 4.74
N SER A 97 18.44 12.43 5.80
CA SER A 97 19.49 13.45 5.88
C SER A 97 20.91 12.88 5.77
N ARG A 98 21.16 11.69 6.36
CA ARG A 98 22.50 11.07 6.35
C ARG A 98 22.90 10.52 4.98
N PHE A 99 21.94 10.01 4.21
CA PHE A 99 22.19 9.31 2.96
C PHE A 99 21.77 10.10 1.72
N ARG A 100 21.23 11.32 1.89
CA ARG A 100 20.65 12.12 0.81
C ARG A 100 21.58 12.23 -0.40
N ASN A 101 21.09 11.78 -1.55
CA ASN A 101 21.78 11.85 -2.83
C ASN A 101 20.78 11.71 -3.98
N ASP A 102 20.84 12.60 -4.96
CA ASP A 102 19.88 12.64 -6.09
C ASP A 102 19.82 11.33 -6.87
N LEU A 103 20.97 10.72 -7.18
CA LEU A 103 21.01 9.45 -7.91
C LEU A 103 20.40 8.31 -7.10
N VAL A 104 20.61 8.31 -5.78
CA VAL A 104 19.97 7.34 -4.88
C VAL A 104 18.47 7.56 -4.86
N SER A 105 17.99 8.81 -4.76
CA SER A 105 16.57 9.14 -4.80
C SER A 105 15.89 8.67 -6.09
N GLU A 106 16.45 9.02 -7.25
CA GLU A 106 15.93 8.60 -8.55
C GLU A 106 15.93 7.06 -8.70
N THR A 107 17.01 6.39 -8.27
CA THR A 107 17.13 4.93 -8.36
C THR A 107 16.14 4.22 -7.44
N LEU A 108 15.99 4.68 -6.20
CA LEU A 108 15.10 4.06 -5.22
C LEU A 108 13.63 4.35 -5.51
N SER A 109 13.30 5.54 -6.02
CA SER A 109 11.95 5.87 -6.49
C SER A 109 11.54 4.95 -7.65
N LEU A 110 12.39 4.81 -8.67
CA LEU A 110 12.15 3.88 -9.78
C LEU A 110 12.06 2.43 -9.28
N HIS A 111 13.00 2.01 -8.41
CA HIS A 111 12.99 0.67 -7.84
C HIS A 111 11.70 0.40 -7.08
N TYR A 112 11.26 1.33 -6.22
CA TYR A 112 10.08 1.16 -5.38
C TYR A 112 8.83 0.93 -6.23
N LEU A 113 8.58 1.81 -7.22
CA LEU A 113 7.45 1.68 -8.13
C LEU A 113 7.51 0.40 -8.98
N PHE A 114 8.65 0.19 -9.65
CA PHE A 114 8.80 -0.92 -10.59
C PHE A 114 8.81 -2.27 -9.89
N ALA A 115 9.61 -2.42 -8.83
CA ALA A 115 9.83 -3.71 -8.20
C ALA A 115 8.56 -4.24 -7.54
N TYR A 116 7.63 -3.39 -7.10
CA TYR A 116 6.40 -3.85 -6.44
C TYR A 116 5.48 -4.50 -7.47
N LEU A 117 5.23 -3.80 -8.57
CA LEU A 117 4.49 -4.32 -9.72
C LEU A 117 5.15 -5.59 -10.26
N PHE A 118 6.48 -5.60 -10.33
CA PHE A 118 7.23 -6.75 -10.81
C PHE A 118 7.14 -7.95 -9.85
N ILE A 119 7.19 -7.77 -8.53
CA ILE A 119 7.05 -8.86 -7.55
C ILE A 119 5.64 -9.45 -7.52
N ILE A 120 4.61 -8.67 -7.84
CA ILE A 120 3.24 -9.18 -7.98
C ILE A 120 3.11 -10.03 -9.24
N TRP A 121 3.62 -9.54 -10.36
CA TRP A 121 3.49 -10.20 -11.68
C TRP A 121 4.44 -11.39 -11.86
N TYR A 122 5.72 -11.19 -11.56
CA TYR A 122 6.79 -12.03 -12.05
C TYR A 122 6.80 -13.43 -11.43
N PRO A 123 6.66 -13.63 -10.11
CA PRO A 123 6.73 -14.97 -9.51
C PRO A 123 5.67 -15.94 -10.05
N PRO A 124 4.35 -15.60 -10.10
CA PRO A 124 3.36 -16.48 -10.72
C PRO A 124 3.70 -16.85 -12.17
N ILE A 125 4.12 -15.87 -12.97
CA ILE A 125 4.49 -16.09 -14.38
C ILE A 125 5.75 -16.96 -14.49
N HIS A 126 6.75 -16.74 -13.63
CA HIS A 126 7.95 -17.57 -13.56
C HIS A 126 7.58 -19.04 -13.34
N TYR A 127 6.72 -19.32 -12.37
CA TYR A 127 6.30 -20.68 -12.04
C TYR A 127 5.49 -21.33 -13.15
N ILE A 128 4.60 -20.58 -13.81
CA ILE A 128 3.87 -21.03 -15.00
C ILE A 128 4.86 -21.43 -16.10
N LEU A 129 5.81 -20.55 -16.43
CA LEU A 129 6.83 -20.78 -17.46
C LEU A 129 7.84 -21.88 -17.07
N SER A 130 7.89 -22.26 -15.80
CA SER A 130 8.74 -23.32 -15.25
C SER A 130 8.01 -24.64 -14.95
N LYS A 131 6.77 -24.82 -15.45
CA LYS A 131 5.96 -26.04 -15.25
C LYS A 131 5.78 -26.41 -13.76
N ASP A 132 5.62 -25.39 -12.89
CA ASP A 132 5.41 -25.55 -11.45
C ASP A 132 4.02 -25.02 -11.03
N PRO A 133 2.95 -25.83 -11.18
CA PRO A 133 1.60 -25.36 -10.92
C PRO A 133 1.35 -25.02 -9.46
N ASP A 134 1.98 -25.74 -8.52
CA ASP A 134 1.74 -25.54 -7.09
C ASP A 134 2.30 -24.20 -6.63
N LEU A 135 3.54 -23.85 -7.01
CA LEU A 135 4.10 -22.55 -6.68
C LEU A 135 3.44 -21.41 -7.45
N ALA A 136 2.99 -21.64 -8.69
CA ALA A 136 2.23 -20.64 -9.44
C ALA A 136 0.94 -20.25 -8.72
N ASP A 137 0.20 -21.25 -8.21
CA ASP A 137 -1.01 -21.03 -7.43
C ASP A 137 -0.74 -20.32 -6.12
N LEU A 138 0.27 -20.78 -5.38
CA LEU A 138 0.63 -20.19 -4.09
C LEU A 138 1.05 -18.74 -4.27
N ALA A 139 1.81 -18.40 -5.31
CA ALA A 139 2.21 -17.03 -5.60
C ALA A 139 1.01 -16.14 -5.98
N ALA A 140 0.09 -16.63 -6.82
CA ALA A 140 -1.12 -15.88 -7.16
C ALA A 140 -2.04 -15.68 -5.95
N MET A 141 -2.23 -16.71 -5.12
CA MET A 141 -3.00 -16.61 -3.87
C MET A 141 -2.34 -15.67 -2.86
N ASN A 142 -1.01 -15.68 -2.77
CA ASN A 142 -0.26 -14.88 -1.82
C ASN A 142 -0.58 -13.38 -1.97
N TYR A 143 -0.61 -12.88 -3.20
CA TYR A 143 -0.95 -11.49 -3.47
C TYR A 143 -2.37 -11.14 -3.03
N PHE A 144 -3.36 -11.96 -3.44
CA PHE A 144 -4.75 -11.70 -3.10
C PHE A 144 -5.00 -11.77 -1.58
N VAL A 145 -4.52 -12.84 -0.94
CA VAL A 145 -4.78 -13.11 0.49
C VAL A 145 -4.12 -12.06 1.39
N ILE A 146 -2.89 -11.62 1.07
CA ILE A 146 -2.21 -10.63 1.92
C ILE A 146 -2.89 -9.27 1.85
N TYR A 147 -3.45 -8.89 0.70
CA TYR A 147 -4.22 -7.66 0.59
C TYR A 147 -5.52 -7.71 1.40
N LEU A 148 -6.25 -8.83 1.34
CA LEU A 148 -7.44 -9.03 2.18
C LEU A 148 -7.12 -8.90 3.68
N LEU A 149 -5.93 -9.33 4.08
CA LEU A 149 -5.47 -9.19 5.46
C LEU A 149 -5.17 -7.73 5.85
N ALA A 150 -4.76 -6.89 4.88
CA ALA A 150 -4.38 -5.49 5.08
C ALA A 150 -5.58 -4.56 5.28
N VAL A 151 -6.69 -4.84 4.58
CA VAL A 151 -7.89 -3.98 4.57
C VAL A 151 -8.40 -3.51 5.93
N PRO A 152 -8.54 -4.35 6.99
CA PRO A 152 -8.96 -3.83 8.29
C PRO A 152 -7.99 -2.82 8.90
N LEU A 153 -6.70 -2.88 8.56
CA LEU A 153 -5.72 -1.92 9.04
C LEU A 153 -5.79 -0.63 8.24
N TYR A 154 -5.87 -0.72 6.92
CA TYR A 154 -6.07 0.45 6.06
C TYR A 154 -7.33 1.23 6.43
N LEU A 155 -8.49 0.57 6.56
CA LEU A 155 -9.75 1.26 6.82
C LEU A 155 -9.93 1.82 8.24
N PHE A 156 -9.21 1.30 9.24
CA PHE A 156 -9.46 1.63 10.66
C PHE A 156 -8.23 2.11 11.43
N PHE A 157 -7.03 2.05 10.85
CA PHE A 157 -5.77 2.45 11.48
C PHE A 157 -4.93 3.28 10.51
N ASN A 158 -5.51 4.39 10.04
CA ASN A 158 -4.84 5.32 9.13
C ASN A 158 -3.57 5.89 9.75
N VAL A 159 -2.49 5.86 8.98
CA VAL A 159 -1.18 6.37 9.37
C VAL A 159 -0.55 7.03 8.16
N GLU A 160 -0.44 8.35 8.25
CA GLU A 160 0.20 9.21 7.26
C GLU A 160 1.65 8.78 6.99
N VAL A 161 2.08 8.97 5.74
CA VAL A 161 3.48 8.78 5.35
C VAL A 161 4.39 9.71 6.16
N THR A 162 5.63 9.29 6.40
CA THR A 162 6.56 10.07 7.25
C THR A 162 6.88 11.46 6.70
N SER A 163 6.85 11.64 5.37
CA SER A 163 7.02 12.95 4.72
C SER A 163 5.81 13.88 4.89
N SER A 164 4.70 13.42 5.45
CA SER A 164 3.56 14.28 5.81
C SER A 164 3.66 14.78 7.26
N PHE A 165 4.38 14.05 8.12
CA PHE A 165 4.33 14.21 9.57
C PHE A 165 5.66 14.57 10.25
N ILE A 166 6.82 14.26 9.64
CA ILE A 166 8.12 14.57 10.22
C ILE A 166 8.69 15.81 9.53
N PRO A 167 8.80 16.96 10.23
CA PRO A 167 9.42 18.16 9.69
C PRO A 167 10.83 17.90 9.13
N GLY A 168 11.13 18.50 7.98
CA GLY A 168 12.41 18.32 7.27
C GLY A 168 12.62 16.98 6.56
N VAL A 169 11.62 16.09 6.54
CA VAL A 169 11.60 14.94 5.63
C VAL A 169 10.94 15.35 4.31
N ASP A 170 11.67 15.23 3.21
CA ASP A 170 11.14 15.48 1.88
C ASP A 170 10.37 14.27 1.36
N ALA A 171 9.29 14.54 0.64
CA ALA A 171 8.50 13.52 -0.05
C ALA A 171 9.13 13.15 -1.41
N LEU A 172 10.34 12.59 -1.37
CA LEU A 172 11.23 12.38 -2.52
C LEU A 172 10.60 11.74 -3.77
N MET A 173 9.63 10.86 -3.55
CA MET A 173 8.93 10.14 -4.62
C MET A 173 7.58 10.78 -4.96
N TYR A 174 6.88 11.33 -3.96
CA TYR A 174 5.53 11.86 -4.13
C TYR A 174 5.55 13.28 -4.71
N HIS A 175 6.49 14.14 -4.31
CA HIS A 175 6.63 15.51 -4.81
C HIS A 175 7.67 15.56 -5.93
N ASP A 176 7.38 14.85 -7.01
CA ASP A 176 8.21 14.81 -8.20
C ASP A 176 7.29 14.84 -9.42
N GLY A 177 7.46 15.81 -10.32
CA GLY A 177 6.52 16.02 -11.43
C GLY A 177 6.33 14.80 -12.33
N TRP A 178 7.32 13.90 -12.41
CA TRP A 178 7.18 12.64 -13.14
C TRP A 178 6.22 11.64 -12.47
N ASN A 179 6.05 11.72 -11.15
CA ASN A 179 5.40 10.71 -10.32
C ASN A 179 4.14 11.20 -9.61
N ILE A 180 4.03 12.51 -9.35
CA ILE A 180 3.03 13.09 -8.45
C ILE A 180 1.60 12.76 -8.88
N GLU A 181 1.23 12.99 -10.15
CA GLU A 181 -0.10 12.68 -10.69
C GLU A 181 -0.45 11.17 -10.55
N PHE A 182 0.55 10.30 -10.76
CA PHE A 182 0.36 8.87 -10.62
C PHE A 182 0.06 8.49 -9.18
N PHE A 183 0.83 8.99 -8.21
CA PHE A 183 0.62 8.64 -6.81
C PHE A 183 -0.67 9.24 -6.26
N THR A 184 -0.96 10.52 -6.52
CA THR A 184 -2.21 11.14 -6.08
C THR A 184 -3.46 10.52 -6.71
N SER A 185 -3.31 9.71 -7.75
CA SER A 185 -4.41 8.97 -8.38
C SER A 185 -4.54 7.51 -7.92
N ASN A 186 -3.54 6.94 -7.23
CA ASN A 186 -3.48 5.49 -6.96
C ASN A 186 -3.17 5.15 -5.50
N ASP A 187 -2.64 6.09 -4.74
CA ASP A 187 -2.20 5.94 -3.35
C ASP A 187 -2.81 7.07 -2.50
N PRO A 188 -3.56 6.75 -1.43
CA PRO A 188 -4.15 7.74 -0.54
C PRO A 188 -3.14 8.38 0.43
N LEU A 189 -1.87 7.96 0.46
CA LEU A 189 -0.77 8.55 1.25
C LEU A 189 -0.92 8.44 2.79
N ASP A 190 -1.91 7.69 3.24
CA ASP A 190 -2.31 7.49 4.64
C ASP A 190 -2.34 6.01 5.07
N ASN A 191 -1.93 5.12 4.15
CA ASN A 191 -1.94 3.67 4.34
C ASN A 191 -0.56 3.14 4.76
N GLY A 192 0.11 3.88 5.66
CA GLY A 192 1.45 3.55 6.13
C GLY A 192 1.53 2.19 6.83
N ILE A 193 0.46 1.77 7.53
CA ILE A 193 0.40 0.48 8.23
C ILE A 193 -0.66 -0.43 7.59
N PRO A 194 -0.33 -1.67 7.20
CA PRO A 194 0.98 -2.35 7.22
C PRO A 194 1.78 -2.15 5.92
N SER A 195 3.10 -2.34 5.99
CA SER A 195 3.94 -2.32 4.78
C SER A 195 3.81 -3.61 3.96
N LEU A 196 2.98 -3.56 2.90
CA LEU A 196 2.85 -4.67 1.94
C LEU A 196 4.08 -4.86 1.07
N HIS A 197 4.88 -3.82 0.84
CA HIS A 197 6.16 -3.89 0.13
C HIS A 197 7.15 -4.86 0.82
N VAL A 198 7.04 -5.03 2.14
CA VAL A 198 7.80 -6.02 2.90
C VAL A 198 7.00 -7.30 3.13
N GLY A 199 5.74 -7.19 3.57
CA GLY A 199 4.92 -8.33 3.94
C GLY A 199 4.68 -9.33 2.80
N LEU A 200 4.37 -8.84 1.59
CA LEU A 200 4.06 -9.67 0.43
C LEU A 200 5.24 -10.55 0.00
N PRO A 201 6.43 -10.00 -0.27
CA PRO A 201 7.60 -10.81 -0.63
C PRO A 201 8.08 -11.71 0.51
N ILE A 202 8.02 -11.27 1.77
CA ILE A 202 8.34 -12.14 2.91
C ILE A 202 7.40 -13.34 2.96
N SER A 203 6.09 -13.14 2.74
CA SER A 203 5.11 -14.23 2.72
C SER A 203 5.44 -15.25 1.62
N LEU A 204 5.84 -14.78 0.44
CA LEU A 204 6.28 -15.63 -0.64
C LEU A 204 7.57 -16.40 -0.30
N LEU A 205 8.54 -15.76 0.34
CA LEU A 205 9.74 -16.44 0.85
C LEU A 205 9.39 -17.50 1.89
N LEU A 206 8.44 -17.24 2.81
CA LEU A 206 7.96 -18.25 3.76
C LEU A 206 7.30 -19.45 3.06
N ILE A 207 6.53 -19.20 2.01
CA ILE A 207 5.97 -20.25 1.13
C ILE A 207 7.12 -21.08 0.51
N HIS A 208 8.17 -20.45 0.01
CA HIS A 208 9.33 -21.17 -0.54
C HIS A 208 9.99 -22.07 0.50
N ARG A 209 10.25 -21.54 1.71
CA ARG A 209 10.85 -22.32 2.80
C ARG A 209 9.99 -23.52 3.18
N ALA A 210 8.67 -23.34 3.25
CA ALA A 210 7.75 -24.43 3.54
C ALA A 210 7.73 -25.49 2.43
N HIS A 211 7.68 -25.06 1.16
CA HIS A 211 7.69 -25.95 0.00
C HIS A 211 8.98 -26.78 -0.07
N ILE A 212 10.14 -26.15 0.03
CA ILE A 212 11.45 -26.82 0.05
C ILE A 212 11.52 -27.88 1.16
N ARG A 213 11.06 -27.52 2.37
CA ARG A 213 11.03 -28.43 3.51
C ARG A 213 10.11 -29.63 3.27
N GLN A 214 8.96 -29.44 2.64
CA GLN A 214 8.02 -30.52 2.31
C GLN A 214 8.56 -31.44 1.21
N SER A 215 9.27 -30.88 0.23
CA SER A 215 9.87 -31.65 -0.87
C SER A 215 11.16 -32.37 -0.47
N GLY A 216 11.74 -32.07 0.70
CA GLY A 216 13.01 -32.66 1.15
C GLY A 216 14.20 -32.25 0.29
N ILE A 217 14.13 -31.10 -0.38
CA ILE A 217 15.16 -30.56 -1.27
C ILE A 217 16.04 -29.58 -0.47
N ASP A 218 17.33 -29.51 -0.75
CA ASP A 218 18.18 -28.43 -0.20
C ASP A 218 17.98 -27.12 -1.00
N ILE A 219 18.00 -25.97 -0.34
CA ILE A 219 17.90 -24.67 -1.01
C ILE A 219 19.01 -24.46 -2.05
N SER A 220 20.19 -25.06 -1.86
CA SER A 220 21.29 -25.00 -2.84
C SER A 220 20.94 -25.61 -4.18
N ASP A 221 20.10 -26.65 -4.16
CA ASP A 221 19.76 -27.49 -5.30
C ASP A 221 18.39 -27.13 -5.87
N TRP A 222 17.63 -26.29 -5.17
CA TRP A 222 16.31 -25.88 -5.61
C TRP A 222 16.36 -25.04 -6.90
N ARG A 223 15.64 -25.49 -7.94
CA ARG A 223 15.65 -24.87 -9.28
C ARG A 223 15.20 -23.41 -9.31
N HIS A 224 14.46 -22.94 -8.30
CA HIS A 224 13.97 -21.57 -8.19
C HIS A 224 14.81 -20.68 -7.25
N ARG A 225 15.95 -21.18 -6.76
CA ARG A 225 16.85 -20.43 -5.86
C ARG A 225 17.22 -19.03 -6.39
N GLY A 226 17.37 -18.86 -7.70
CA GLY A 226 17.68 -17.56 -8.31
C GLY A 226 16.58 -16.52 -8.09
N LEU A 227 15.31 -16.91 -8.27
CA LEU A 227 14.15 -16.06 -7.99
C LEU A 227 14.03 -15.77 -6.48
N ASP A 228 14.29 -16.76 -5.65
CA ASP A 228 14.25 -16.61 -4.20
C ASP A 228 15.26 -15.58 -3.66
N ILE A 229 16.51 -15.64 -4.14
CA ILE A 229 17.55 -14.65 -3.82
C ILE A 229 17.15 -13.27 -4.34
N PHE A 230 16.57 -13.20 -5.54
CA PHE A 230 16.07 -11.94 -6.10
C PHE A 230 15.00 -11.31 -5.22
N ILE A 231 13.99 -12.07 -4.77
CA ILE A 231 12.94 -11.58 -3.87
C ILE A 231 13.54 -11.12 -2.55
N MET A 232 14.43 -11.93 -1.94
CA MET A 232 15.10 -11.58 -0.69
C MET A 232 15.94 -10.29 -0.80
N SER A 233 16.62 -10.10 -1.94
CA SER A 233 17.39 -8.87 -2.20
C SER A 233 16.48 -7.66 -2.32
N ASN A 234 15.32 -7.79 -2.98
CA ASN A 234 14.34 -6.71 -3.07
C ASN A 234 13.77 -6.34 -1.71
N VAL A 235 13.51 -7.30 -0.81
CA VAL A 235 13.10 -6.99 0.57
C VAL A 235 14.14 -6.14 1.29
N ALA A 236 15.42 -6.49 1.16
CA ALA A 236 16.50 -5.71 1.77
C ALA A 236 16.57 -4.28 1.21
N ILE A 237 16.37 -4.12 -0.09
CA ILE A 237 16.31 -2.80 -0.73
C ILE A 237 15.09 -2.03 -0.21
N TYR A 238 13.89 -2.63 -0.17
CA TYR A 238 12.69 -1.98 0.34
C TYR A 238 12.85 -1.45 1.75
N LEU A 239 13.39 -2.25 2.68
CA LEU A 239 13.60 -1.82 4.06
C LEU A 239 14.42 -0.52 4.17
N PHE A 240 15.34 -0.29 3.23
CA PHE A 240 16.06 0.98 3.14
C PHE A 240 15.27 2.04 2.36
N SER A 241 14.73 1.70 1.19
CA SER A 241 14.00 2.63 0.32
C SER A 241 12.83 3.29 1.01
N ILE A 242 12.04 2.54 1.77
CA ILE A 242 10.81 3.05 2.38
C ILE A 242 11.12 4.15 3.42
N LEU A 243 12.22 3.99 4.16
CA LEU A 243 12.71 4.99 5.13
C LEU A 243 13.41 6.15 4.40
N TYR A 244 14.26 5.84 3.42
CA TYR A 244 14.99 6.88 2.68
C TYR A 244 14.06 7.81 1.91
N LEU A 245 13.05 7.28 1.23
CA LEU A 245 12.09 8.05 0.42
C LEU A 245 11.07 8.83 1.28
N GLY A 246 11.02 8.59 2.59
CA GLY A 246 10.09 9.28 3.49
C GLY A 246 8.65 8.78 3.42
N ILE A 247 8.42 7.52 3.02
CA ILE A 247 7.08 7.01 2.69
C ILE A 247 6.51 5.98 3.67
N HIS A 248 7.27 5.58 4.69
CA HIS A 248 6.85 4.54 5.64
C HIS A 248 7.62 4.67 6.96
N TRP A 249 7.06 4.03 7.98
CA TRP A 249 7.58 3.96 9.34
C TRP A 249 8.33 2.63 9.54
N ILE A 250 9.27 2.50 10.48
CA ILE A 250 9.90 1.18 10.69
C ILE A 250 8.95 0.18 11.36
N THR A 251 7.99 0.68 12.15
CA THR A 251 7.03 -0.12 12.92
C THR A 251 5.98 -0.77 12.02
N ASP A 252 5.70 -0.22 10.84
CA ASP A 252 4.74 -0.80 9.88
C ASP A 252 5.21 -2.15 9.30
N VAL A 253 6.50 -2.44 9.39
CA VAL A 253 7.11 -3.71 9.00
C VAL A 253 6.60 -4.83 9.92
N VAL A 254 6.38 -4.56 11.20
CA VAL A 254 5.94 -5.57 12.18
C VAL A 254 4.58 -6.19 11.82
N PRO A 255 3.48 -5.42 11.63
CA PRO A 255 2.21 -5.98 11.18
C PRO A 255 2.32 -6.59 9.78
N GLY A 256 3.16 -6.03 8.89
CA GLY A 256 3.48 -6.66 7.60
C GLY A 256 4.07 -8.06 7.73
N LEU A 257 5.01 -8.28 8.65
CA LEU A 257 5.60 -9.60 8.95
C LEU A 257 4.58 -10.56 9.59
N ILE A 258 3.74 -10.07 10.50
CA ILE A 258 2.66 -10.88 11.10
C ILE A 258 1.71 -11.38 10.01
N MET A 259 1.30 -10.50 9.11
CA MET A 259 0.45 -10.84 7.97
C MET A 259 1.13 -11.81 7.01
N ALA A 260 2.43 -11.66 6.79
CA ALA A 260 3.18 -12.60 5.96
C ALA A 260 3.13 -14.04 6.51
N VAL A 261 3.22 -14.20 7.84
CA VAL A 261 3.08 -15.52 8.49
C VAL A 261 1.66 -16.07 8.34
N ILE A 262 0.63 -15.23 8.53
CA ILE A 262 -0.77 -15.64 8.41
C ILE A 262 -1.12 -16.01 6.96
N CYS A 263 -0.72 -15.17 6.00
CA CYS A 263 -0.94 -15.35 4.57
C CYS A 263 -0.30 -16.64 4.07
N SER A 264 1.01 -16.81 4.30
CA SER A 264 1.74 -18.02 3.88
C SER A 264 1.10 -19.30 4.43
N ARG A 265 0.72 -19.32 5.71
CA ARG A 265 0.02 -20.47 6.32
C ARG A 265 -1.34 -20.74 5.70
N PHE A 266 -2.14 -19.70 5.45
CA PHE A 266 -3.43 -19.84 4.81
C PHE A 266 -3.29 -20.40 3.38
N CYS A 267 -2.39 -19.81 2.58
CA CYS A 267 -2.13 -20.25 1.20
C CYS A 267 -1.70 -21.71 1.14
N ILE A 268 -0.71 -22.13 1.94
CA ILE A 268 -0.23 -23.51 2.00
C ILE A 268 -1.33 -24.49 2.41
N TYR A 269 -2.23 -24.07 3.31
CA TYR A 269 -3.34 -24.92 3.74
C TYR A 269 -4.44 -25.06 2.69
N ILE A 270 -4.82 -23.95 2.04
CA ILE A 270 -6.00 -23.88 1.18
C ILE A 270 -5.70 -24.28 -0.27
N GLN A 271 -4.49 -24.00 -0.80
CA GLN A 271 -4.12 -24.32 -2.18
C GLN A 271 -4.37 -25.79 -2.56
N PRO A 272 -3.90 -26.81 -1.80
CA PRO A 272 -4.11 -28.21 -2.20
C PRO A 272 -5.59 -28.61 -2.13
N ILE A 273 -6.36 -27.99 -1.23
CA ILE A 273 -7.80 -28.22 -1.09
C ILE A 273 -8.56 -27.62 -2.28
N LEU A 274 -8.19 -26.43 -2.72
CA LEU A 274 -8.74 -25.81 -3.93
C LEU A 274 -8.43 -26.63 -5.17
N ARG A 275 -7.20 -27.17 -5.29
CA ARG A 275 -6.81 -28.03 -6.42
C ARG A 275 -7.55 -29.36 -6.46
N GLY A 276 -7.69 -30.04 -5.31
CA GLY A 276 -8.34 -31.35 -5.25
C GLY A 276 -9.87 -31.31 -5.18
N GLY A 277 -10.42 -30.42 -4.35
CA GLY A 277 -11.85 -30.35 -4.03
C GLY A 277 -12.59 -29.12 -4.55
N GLY A 278 -11.89 -28.22 -5.26
CA GLY A 278 -12.45 -26.96 -5.73
C GLY A 278 -12.94 -26.05 -4.60
N VAL A 279 -13.80 -25.10 -4.97
CA VAL A 279 -14.41 -24.15 -4.02
C VAL A 279 -15.22 -24.87 -2.93
N ARG A 280 -15.89 -25.99 -3.26
CA ARG A 280 -16.63 -26.80 -2.27
C ARG A 280 -15.71 -27.38 -1.20
N GLY A 281 -14.51 -27.83 -1.59
CA GLY A 281 -13.46 -28.27 -0.66
C GLY A 281 -13.02 -27.15 0.27
N ALA A 282 -12.72 -25.96 -0.29
CA ALA A 282 -12.32 -24.81 0.50
C ALA A 282 -13.42 -24.37 1.49
N LEU A 283 -14.69 -24.32 1.06
CA LEU A 283 -15.83 -24.05 1.96
C LEU A 283 -15.96 -25.08 3.08
N LYS A 284 -15.69 -26.36 2.79
CA LYS A 284 -15.64 -27.40 3.84
C LYS A 284 -14.50 -27.15 4.82
N ALA A 285 -13.32 -26.74 4.35
CA ALA A 285 -12.19 -26.37 5.20
C ALA A 285 -12.53 -25.17 6.10
N VAL A 286 -13.18 -24.14 5.57
CA VAL A 286 -13.70 -23.00 6.35
C VAL A 286 -14.66 -23.49 7.44
N ARG A 287 -15.65 -24.33 7.09
CA ARG A 287 -16.61 -24.92 8.05
C ARG A 287 -15.97 -25.82 9.12
N GLN A 288 -14.81 -26.39 8.86
CA GLN A 288 -14.07 -27.18 9.86
C GLN A 288 -13.28 -26.30 10.83
N ASN A 289 -13.14 -25.01 10.54
CA ASN A 289 -12.43 -24.02 11.35
C ASN A 289 -13.40 -22.98 11.96
N THR A 290 -14.69 -23.31 12.11
CA THR A 290 -15.70 -22.36 12.60
C THR A 290 -15.34 -21.74 13.95
N ARG A 291 -14.85 -22.53 14.92
CA ARG A 291 -14.50 -22.00 16.26
C ARG A 291 -13.38 -20.94 16.19
N PRO A 292 -12.18 -21.21 15.62
CA PRO A 292 -11.16 -20.18 15.52
C PRO A 292 -11.58 -19.00 14.64
N ILE A 293 -12.40 -19.22 13.61
CA ILE A 293 -12.99 -18.12 12.80
C ILE A 293 -13.87 -17.22 13.66
N LEU A 294 -14.83 -17.77 14.40
CA LEU A 294 -15.71 -16.98 15.25
C LEU A 294 -14.94 -16.21 16.33
N VAL A 295 -13.91 -16.81 16.92
CA VAL A 295 -13.02 -16.12 17.87
C VAL A 295 -12.26 -14.98 17.18
N SER A 296 -11.72 -15.22 15.98
CA SER A 296 -10.97 -14.20 15.24
C SER A 296 -11.88 -13.04 14.82
N ILE A 297 -13.10 -13.34 14.37
CA ILE A 297 -14.12 -12.33 14.04
C ILE A 297 -14.51 -11.54 15.28
N ALA A 298 -14.75 -12.20 16.42
CA ALA A 298 -15.15 -11.50 17.65
C ALA A 298 -14.02 -10.58 18.16
N LEU A 299 -12.78 -11.06 18.18
CA LEU A 299 -11.63 -10.24 18.60
C LEU A 299 -11.37 -9.10 17.60
N GLY A 300 -11.42 -9.39 16.31
CA GLY A 300 -11.29 -8.40 15.25
C GLY A 300 -12.35 -7.31 15.34
N ALA A 301 -13.61 -7.70 15.50
CA ALA A 301 -14.73 -6.81 15.74
C ALA A 301 -14.51 -5.87 16.92
N VAL A 302 -14.03 -6.39 18.06
CA VAL A 302 -13.71 -5.57 19.25
C VAL A 302 -12.60 -4.58 18.95
N VAL A 303 -11.56 -4.99 18.23
CA VAL A 303 -10.46 -4.10 17.83
C VAL A 303 -10.96 -2.99 16.90
N LEU A 304 -11.74 -3.32 15.87
CA LEU A 304 -12.29 -2.33 14.93
C LEU A 304 -13.25 -1.36 15.63
N MET A 305 -14.12 -1.86 16.52
CA MET A 305 -15.01 -1.00 17.31
C MET A 305 -14.25 -0.07 18.25
N GLY A 306 -13.07 -0.45 18.73
CA GLY A 306 -12.21 0.41 19.53
C GLY A 306 -11.49 1.50 18.73
N ALA A 307 -11.42 1.38 17.40
CA ALA A 307 -10.88 2.40 16.51
C ALA A 307 -11.93 3.46 16.13
N VAL A 308 -13.19 3.04 15.98
CA VAL A 308 -14.33 3.95 15.74
C VAL A 308 -14.55 4.85 16.95
N GLU A 309 -14.55 6.16 16.73
CA GLU A 309 -14.57 7.20 17.76
C GLU A 309 -13.48 6.99 18.83
N GLY A 310 -12.38 6.36 18.41
CA GLY A 310 -11.29 5.96 19.28
C GLY A 310 -10.24 7.06 19.48
N PRO A 311 -9.01 6.69 19.91
CA PRO A 311 -7.94 7.66 20.13
C PRO A 311 -7.52 8.44 18.87
N GLY A 312 -7.79 7.89 17.68
CA GLY A 312 -7.45 8.52 16.40
C GLY A 312 -8.30 9.76 16.07
N THR A 313 -9.52 9.87 16.60
CA THR A 313 -10.43 10.99 16.31
C THR A 313 -10.24 12.21 17.22
N ASN A 314 -9.23 12.20 18.09
CA ASN A 314 -9.00 13.32 18.99
C ASN A 314 -8.56 14.56 18.18
N PRO A 315 -9.35 15.67 18.20
CA PRO A 315 -9.07 16.86 17.40
C PRO A 315 -7.79 17.60 17.83
N GLY A 316 -7.23 17.28 19.01
CA GLY A 316 -5.95 17.83 19.45
C GLY A 316 -4.73 17.14 18.83
N ASN A 317 -4.91 16.08 18.06
CA ASN A 317 -3.81 15.41 17.36
C ASN A 317 -3.62 16.04 15.98
N PRO A 318 -2.40 16.42 15.59
CA PRO A 318 -2.14 16.86 14.23
C PRO A 318 -2.17 15.67 13.26
N ASP A 319 -2.54 15.96 12.02
CA ASP A 319 -2.44 15.06 10.87
C ASP A 319 -1.19 15.40 10.03
N PHE A 320 -0.85 16.70 9.97
CA PHE A 320 0.34 17.18 9.26
C PHE A 320 1.23 18.03 10.16
N ARG A 321 2.54 17.89 9.98
CA ARG A 321 3.54 18.73 10.66
C ARG A 321 4.62 19.16 9.67
N MET A 322 5.03 20.42 9.77
CA MET A 322 5.90 21.04 8.79
C MET A 322 6.67 22.21 9.39
N GLU A 323 7.87 22.46 8.88
CA GLU A 323 8.71 23.59 9.30
C GLU A 323 9.34 24.27 8.08
N GLY A 324 9.53 25.58 8.16
CA GLY A 324 10.22 26.35 7.12
C GLY A 324 9.52 26.26 5.76
N ASP A 325 10.24 25.75 4.76
CA ASP A 325 9.76 25.62 3.37
C ASP A 325 9.11 24.27 3.06
N ASP A 326 8.93 23.40 4.05
CA ASP A 326 8.20 22.15 3.90
C ASP A 326 6.79 22.40 3.36
N VAL A 327 6.43 21.68 2.29
CA VAL A 327 5.06 21.63 1.77
C VAL A 327 4.49 20.25 2.01
N ARG A 328 3.31 20.18 2.62
CA ARG A 328 2.54 18.93 2.79
C ARG A 328 1.38 18.92 1.82
N LEU A 329 0.99 17.73 1.37
CA LEU A 329 -0.03 17.53 0.34
C LEU A 329 -1.05 16.51 0.86
N GLU A 330 -2.32 16.89 0.81
CA GLU A 330 -3.45 15.97 0.95
C GLU A 330 -4.21 15.83 -0.37
N ILE A 331 -4.73 14.64 -0.65
CA ILE A 331 -5.59 14.36 -1.79
C ILE A 331 -7.05 14.59 -1.42
N LEU A 332 -7.78 15.37 -2.23
CA LEU A 332 -9.23 15.49 -2.08
C LEU A 332 -9.93 14.53 -3.05
N GLU A 333 -10.39 13.39 -2.54
CA GLU A 333 -11.07 12.36 -3.33
C GLU A 333 -12.46 12.79 -3.83
N VAL A 334 -12.91 12.21 -4.95
CA VAL A 334 -14.24 12.47 -5.53
C VAL A 334 -15.21 11.34 -5.19
N HIS A 335 -16.14 11.60 -4.26
CA HIS A 335 -17.17 10.62 -3.84
C HIS A 335 -18.58 10.95 -4.36
N SER A 336 -18.88 12.23 -4.58
CA SER A 336 -20.19 12.69 -5.06
C SER A 336 -20.03 13.90 -5.97
N LEU A 337 -20.89 14.02 -6.98
CA LEU A 337 -20.97 15.18 -7.87
C LEU A 337 -22.13 16.13 -7.51
N ASN A 338 -22.94 15.74 -6.53
CA ASN A 338 -24.18 16.46 -6.17
C ASN A 338 -24.21 16.89 -4.71
N GLN A 339 -23.34 16.33 -3.88
CA GLN A 339 -23.21 16.66 -2.47
C GLN A 339 -21.76 17.09 -2.22
N PRO A 340 -21.55 18.21 -1.51
CA PRO A 340 -20.20 18.66 -1.23
C PRO A 340 -19.49 17.73 -0.26
N VAL A 341 -18.17 17.63 -0.41
CA VAL A 341 -17.29 17.29 0.72
C VAL A 341 -17.09 18.56 1.54
N VAL A 342 -17.23 18.44 2.87
CA VAL A 342 -16.94 19.53 3.79
C VAL A 342 -15.53 19.34 4.30
N VAL A 343 -14.63 20.23 3.89
CA VAL A 343 -13.21 20.19 4.27
C VAL A 343 -13.00 21.17 5.42
N THR A 344 -12.48 20.68 6.54
CA THR A 344 -12.17 21.48 7.72
C THR A 344 -10.68 21.37 8.04
N VAL A 345 -9.97 22.49 7.93
CA VAL A 345 -8.55 22.62 8.27
C VAL A 345 -8.44 23.42 9.56
N GLU A 346 -7.81 22.87 10.59
CA GLU A 346 -7.56 23.55 11.86
C GLU A 346 -6.06 23.70 12.12
N ASN A 347 -5.63 24.91 12.48
CA ASN A 347 -4.26 25.15 12.94
C ASN A 347 -4.16 24.92 14.45
N LEU A 348 -3.58 23.78 14.83
CA LEU A 348 -3.37 23.38 16.23
C LEU A 348 -2.10 24.00 16.84
N GLY A 349 -1.19 24.48 15.99
CA GLY A 349 0.11 24.99 16.37
C GLY A 349 0.13 26.45 16.80
N GLN A 350 1.34 26.96 17.04
CA GLN A 350 1.61 28.38 17.32
C GLN A 350 2.13 29.13 16.08
N VAL A 351 2.40 28.41 15.00
CA VAL A 351 2.88 28.95 13.73
C VAL A 351 1.71 29.07 12.77
N SER A 352 1.58 30.22 12.11
CA SER A 352 0.55 30.44 11.09
C SER A 352 0.76 29.50 9.90
N VAL A 353 -0.33 28.97 9.36
CA VAL A 353 -0.35 28.00 8.26
C VAL A 353 -0.95 28.63 7.03
N GLN A 354 -0.32 28.40 5.88
CA GLN A 354 -0.88 28.68 4.57
C GLN A 354 -1.50 27.40 4.02
N ALA A 355 -2.76 27.46 3.60
CA ALA A 355 -3.49 26.35 2.99
C ALA A 355 -3.97 26.74 1.59
N LEU A 356 -3.87 25.80 0.64
CA LEU A 356 -4.20 26.03 -0.76
C LEU A 356 -4.93 24.82 -1.35
N LEU A 357 -6.18 25.00 -1.79
CA LEU A 357 -6.90 24.01 -2.59
C LEU A 357 -6.66 24.27 -4.08
N VAL A 358 -6.09 23.30 -4.80
CA VAL A 358 -5.65 23.49 -6.21
C VAL A 358 -5.75 22.19 -7.02
N ASP A 359 -5.79 22.31 -8.35
CA ASP A 359 -5.70 21.18 -9.27
C ASP A 359 -4.30 20.59 -9.30
N ILE A 360 -4.20 19.26 -9.32
CA ILE A 360 -2.90 18.57 -9.39
C ILE A 360 -2.12 18.91 -10.67
N GLU A 361 -2.82 19.19 -11.78
CA GLU A 361 -2.22 19.58 -13.06
C GLU A 361 -1.46 20.92 -12.96
N ASP A 362 -1.87 21.80 -12.04
CA ASP A 362 -1.19 23.06 -11.77
C ASP A 362 -0.02 22.90 -10.77
N VAL A 363 0.02 21.79 -10.02
CA VAL A 363 1.10 21.47 -9.06
C VAL A 363 2.24 20.72 -9.75
N GLU A 364 1.93 19.77 -10.64
CA GLU A 364 2.89 18.89 -11.30
C GLU A 364 4.12 19.62 -11.89
N PRO A 365 3.99 20.74 -12.62
CA PRO A 365 5.14 21.44 -13.20
C PRO A 365 6.06 22.10 -12.17
N HIS A 366 5.59 22.23 -10.93
CA HIS A 366 6.24 22.90 -9.81
C HIS A 366 6.72 21.92 -8.73
N ALA A 367 6.57 20.62 -8.94
CA ALA A 367 7.06 19.56 -8.07
C ALA A 367 8.36 18.96 -8.64
N ASP A 368 9.46 19.04 -7.90
CA ASP A 368 10.74 18.44 -8.30
C ASP A 368 11.50 17.91 -7.08
N ARG A 369 11.97 16.67 -7.16
CA ARG A 369 12.91 16.07 -6.19
C ARG A 369 12.49 16.18 -4.72
N GLY A 370 11.21 16.06 -4.45
CA GLY A 370 10.65 16.09 -3.09
C GLY A 370 10.12 17.44 -2.63
N ILE A 371 10.24 18.49 -3.46
CA ILE A 371 9.89 19.87 -3.12
C ILE A 371 8.80 20.37 -4.07
N ILE A 372 7.80 21.08 -3.53
CA ILE A 372 6.78 21.80 -4.30
C ILE A 372 7.03 23.30 -4.16
N ASP A 373 7.16 24.02 -5.28
CA ASP A 373 7.20 25.48 -5.29
C ASP A 373 5.81 26.08 -5.03
N PHE A 374 5.44 26.13 -3.75
CA PHE A 374 4.14 26.59 -3.26
C PHE A 374 3.77 28.01 -3.75
N ASP A 375 4.75 28.92 -3.79
CA ASP A 375 4.50 30.33 -4.12
C ASP A 375 4.12 30.49 -5.60
N SER A 376 4.70 29.67 -6.48
CA SER A 376 4.34 29.63 -7.90
C SER A 376 2.93 29.05 -8.15
N VAL A 377 2.47 28.14 -7.30
CA VAL A 377 1.15 27.48 -7.43
C VAL A 377 0.03 28.29 -6.76
N THR A 378 0.34 29.07 -5.72
CA THR A 378 -0.63 29.86 -4.94
C THR A 378 -1.66 30.65 -5.77
N PRO A 379 -1.29 31.33 -6.89
CA PRO A 379 -2.25 32.08 -7.69
C PRO A 379 -3.29 31.23 -8.45
N LYS A 380 -3.16 29.90 -8.46
CA LYS A 380 -4.00 28.97 -9.22
C LYS A 380 -5.17 28.40 -8.43
N GLY A 381 -5.15 28.49 -7.11
CA GLY A 381 -6.10 27.81 -6.23
C GLY A 381 -6.82 28.74 -5.25
N GLU A 382 -7.65 28.14 -4.39
CA GLU A 382 -8.27 28.84 -3.27
C GLU A 382 -7.31 28.84 -2.07
N TYR A 383 -6.86 30.03 -1.69
CA TYR A 383 -5.80 30.24 -0.70
C TYR A 383 -6.34 30.83 0.61
N SER A 384 -5.86 30.32 1.74
CA SER A 384 -6.20 30.81 3.08
C SER A 384 -4.97 30.82 4.00
N VAL A 385 -4.97 31.75 4.96
CA VAL A 385 -3.95 31.83 6.02
C VAL A 385 -4.62 31.60 7.37
N LEU A 386 -4.27 30.49 8.01
CA LEU A 386 -4.75 30.10 9.31
C LEU A 386 -3.78 30.57 10.40
N ARG A 387 -4.23 31.52 11.22
CA ARG A 387 -3.55 31.89 12.47
C ARG A 387 -3.67 30.77 13.52
N PRO A 388 -2.84 30.76 14.57
CA PRO A 388 -2.97 29.80 15.68
C PRO A 388 -4.40 29.70 16.21
N GLY A 389 -4.94 28.47 16.27
CA GLY A 389 -6.29 28.18 16.74
C GLY A 389 -7.42 28.64 15.81
N SER A 390 -7.11 29.01 14.56
CA SER A 390 -8.13 29.32 13.56
C SER A 390 -8.43 28.13 12.65
N THR A 391 -9.62 28.17 12.07
CA THR A 391 -10.17 27.10 11.22
C THR A 391 -10.53 27.68 9.85
N TRP A 392 -10.25 26.92 8.80
CA TRP A 392 -10.72 27.17 7.44
C TRP A 392 -11.66 26.03 7.04
N THR A 393 -12.91 26.37 6.73
CA THR A 393 -13.93 25.42 6.29
C THR A 393 -14.38 25.79 4.89
N LEU A 394 -14.45 24.82 3.99
CA LEU A 394 -14.94 24.98 2.64
C LEU A 394 -15.85 23.80 2.25
N ASP A 395 -16.88 24.12 1.48
CA ASP A 395 -17.76 23.13 0.85
C ASP A 395 -17.33 23.01 -0.61
N TYR A 396 -16.90 21.82 -1.02
CA TYR A 396 -16.41 21.60 -2.38
C TYR A 396 -17.21 20.52 -3.10
N ILE A 397 -17.72 20.88 -4.29
CA ILE A 397 -18.44 19.97 -5.20
C ILE A 397 -17.56 19.78 -6.45
N PRO A 398 -17.06 18.56 -6.71
CA PRO A 398 -16.32 18.26 -7.93
C PRO A 398 -17.17 18.48 -9.19
N GLU A 399 -16.57 19.05 -10.22
CA GLU A 399 -17.14 19.23 -11.55
C GLU A 399 -17.21 17.91 -12.33
N SER A 400 -16.30 16.96 -12.07
CA SER A 400 -16.26 15.66 -12.74
C SER A 400 -15.61 14.55 -11.92
N ILE A 401 -15.91 13.29 -12.26
CA ILE A 401 -15.28 12.10 -11.63
C ILE A 401 -13.77 11.98 -11.91
N THR A 402 -13.30 12.68 -12.95
CA THR A 402 -11.89 12.70 -13.35
C THR A 402 -11.11 13.84 -12.72
N GLU A 403 -11.79 14.76 -12.02
CA GLU A 403 -11.13 15.88 -11.36
C GLU A 403 -10.23 15.40 -10.22
N ARG A 404 -9.11 16.09 -10.04
CA ARG A 404 -8.08 15.74 -9.06
C ARG A 404 -7.62 17.01 -8.36
N LYS A 405 -8.18 17.26 -7.18
CA LYS A 405 -7.78 18.35 -6.30
C LYS A 405 -6.84 17.85 -5.22
N VAL A 406 -5.95 18.72 -4.80
CA VAL A 406 -5.10 18.54 -3.62
C VAL A 406 -5.17 19.76 -2.73
N ILE A 407 -4.92 19.56 -1.44
CA ILE A 407 -4.75 20.62 -0.46
C ILE A 407 -3.28 20.67 -0.08
N LEU A 408 -2.64 21.82 -0.33
CA LEU A 408 -1.26 22.05 0.05
C LEU A 408 -1.20 22.85 1.35
N PHE A 409 -0.28 22.46 2.24
CA PHE A 409 0.00 23.16 3.48
C PHE A 409 1.46 23.62 3.53
N LYS A 410 1.69 24.87 3.93
CA LYS A 410 3.04 25.43 4.15
C LYS A 410 3.07 26.28 5.41
N ALA A 411 4.15 26.23 6.18
CA ALA A 411 4.35 27.13 7.31
C ALA A 411 4.54 28.60 6.85
N ALA A 412 4.10 29.57 7.63
CA ALA A 412 4.39 30.98 7.37
C ALA A 412 5.86 31.29 7.72
N LEU A 413 6.68 31.59 6.69
CA LEU A 413 8.15 31.75 6.81
C LEU A 413 8.64 32.81 7.80
N THR A 414 7.77 33.71 8.25
CA THR A 414 8.11 34.75 9.23
C THR A 414 8.18 34.25 10.67
N GLU A 415 7.75 33.01 10.93
CA GLU A 415 7.60 32.45 12.26
C GLU A 415 8.47 31.20 12.41
N SER A 416 9.28 31.14 13.48
CA SER A 416 10.11 29.96 13.77
C SER A 416 9.31 28.94 14.57
N GLY A 417 9.31 27.68 14.13
CA GLY A 417 8.69 26.56 14.84
C GLY A 417 8.02 25.57 13.90
N ILE A 418 7.44 24.53 14.49
CA ILE A 418 6.69 23.51 13.77
C ILE A 418 5.24 23.98 13.66
N ALA A 419 4.73 24.04 12.44
CA ALA A 419 3.31 24.20 12.16
C ALA A 419 2.63 22.83 12.24
N GLU A 420 1.44 22.81 12.84
CA GLU A 420 0.68 21.59 13.11
C GLU A 420 -0.77 21.80 12.64
N VAL A 421 -1.23 20.93 11.75
CA VAL A 421 -2.53 21.03 11.10
C VAL A 421 -3.31 19.75 11.40
N SER A 422 -4.56 19.91 11.80
CA SER A 422 -5.55 18.84 11.70
C SER A 422 -6.44 19.09 10.49
N LEU A 423 -6.75 18.01 9.77
CA LEU A 423 -7.58 18.04 8.58
C LEU A 423 -8.68 16.99 8.69
N LEU A 424 -9.90 17.40 8.38
CA LEU A 424 -11.04 16.51 8.29
C LEU A 424 -11.80 16.75 6.99
N ASN A 425 -11.89 15.70 6.16
CA ASN A 425 -12.70 15.68 4.95
C ASN A 425 -13.99 14.89 5.23
N GLU A 426 -15.12 15.58 5.42
CA GLU A 426 -16.41 14.93 5.68
C GLU A 426 -17.14 14.64 4.37
N TYR A 427 -17.12 13.37 3.99
CA TYR A 427 -17.82 12.87 2.81
C TYR A 427 -19.28 12.46 3.13
N PRO A 428 -20.20 12.57 2.17
CA PRO A 428 -21.57 12.11 2.34
C PRO A 428 -21.64 10.60 2.57
N ASP A 429 -22.67 10.16 3.30
CA ASP A 429 -22.99 8.75 3.58
C ASP A 429 -21.90 7.94 4.32
N SER A 430 -20.95 8.61 4.98
CA SER A 430 -19.86 7.97 5.74
C SER A 430 -20.37 6.91 6.74
N ASP A 431 -21.48 7.15 7.44
CA ASP A 431 -22.10 6.19 8.36
C ASP A 431 -22.52 4.87 7.69
N VAL A 432 -23.01 4.95 6.45
CA VAL A 432 -23.42 3.77 5.67
C VAL A 432 -22.20 2.95 5.28
N LEU A 433 -21.09 3.65 4.95
CA LEU A 433 -19.82 3.04 4.60
C LEU A 433 -19.16 2.33 5.78
N LEU A 434 -19.44 2.74 7.02
CA LEU A 434 -18.91 2.06 8.22
C LEU A 434 -19.32 0.59 8.27
N LEU A 435 -20.61 0.30 8.03
CA LEU A 435 -21.12 -1.07 8.08
C LEU A 435 -20.47 -1.93 7.00
N SER A 436 -20.37 -1.42 5.78
CA SER A 436 -19.75 -2.14 4.67
C SER A 436 -18.24 -2.32 4.87
N GLY A 437 -17.54 -1.31 5.40
CA GLY A 437 -16.14 -1.36 5.83
C GLY A 437 -15.89 -2.42 6.91
N PHE A 438 -16.81 -2.55 7.87
CA PHE A 438 -16.75 -3.60 8.89
C PHE A 438 -16.97 -4.99 8.29
N LEU A 439 -17.99 -5.15 7.43
CA LEU A 439 -18.32 -6.43 6.80
C LEU A 439 -17.18 -6.93 5.89
N ILE A 440 -16.56 -6.05 5.11
CA ILE A 440 -15.45 -6.44 4.23
C ILE A 440 -14.21 -6.83 5.05
N SER A 441 -13.96 -6.15 6.17
CA SER A 441 -12.88 -6.48 7.10
C SER A 441 -13.04 -7.87 7.72
N MET A 442 -14.25 -8.42 7.80
CA MET A 442 -14.48 -9.77 8.32
C MET A 442 -13.79 -10.86 7.48
N PHE A 443 -13.53 -10.64 6.18
CA PHE A 443 -12.79 -11.59 5.36
C PHE A 443 -11.37 -11.83 5.89
N SER A 444 -10.70 -10.78 6.38
CA SER A 444 -9.39 -10.88 7.03
C SER A 444 -9.44 -11.83 8.23
N PHE A 445 -10.41 -11.62 9.13
CA PHE A 445 -10.53 -12.45 10.34
C PHE A 445 -10.94 -13.90 10.04
N VAL A 446 -11.68 -14.16 8.96
CA VAL A 446 -11.91 -15.52 8.46
C VAL A 446 -10.58 -16.17 8.03
N ILE A 447 -9.74 -15.47 7.29
CA ILE A 447 -8.41 -15.95 6.87
C ILE A 447 -7.55 -16.26 8.10
N VAL A 448 -7.51 -15.35 9.08
CA VAL A 448 -6.81 -15.55 10.36
C VAL A 448 -7.30 -16.84 11.02
N GLY A 449 -8.61 -17.00 11.22
CA GLY A 449 -9.20 -18.16 11.88
C GLY A 449 -8.89 -19.48 11.18
N VAL A 450 -8.89 -19.49 9.84
CA VAL A 450 -8.52 -20.66 9.03
C VAL A 450 -7.03 -20.99 9.17
N SER A 451 -6.15 -19.98 9.26
CA SER A 451 -4.69 -20.16 9.32
C SER A 451 -4.20 -20.78 10.64
N ILE A 452 -4.98 -20.70 11.73
CA ILE A 452 -4.59 -21.11 13.09
C ILE A 452 -4.32 -22.62 13.18
N LYS A 453 -5.10 -23.45 12.47
CA LYS A 453 -5.02 -24.91 12.61
C LYS A 453 -3.67 -25.41 12.10
N ARG A 454 -2.86 -25.95 13.03
CA ARG A 454 -1.62 -26.67 12.69
C ARG A 454 -2.00 -27.99 12.04
N HIS A 455 -1.65 -28.19 10.78
CA HIS A 455 -1.69 -29.53 10.20
C HIS A 455 -0.31 -30.16 10.34
N PRO A 456 -0.23 -31.46 10.67
CA PRO A 456 1.03 -32.18 10.60
C PRO A 456 1.56 -32.03 9.17
N ILE A 457 2.76 -31.46 9.08
CA ILE A 457 3.57 -31.48 7.87
C ILE A 457 3.75 -32.98 7.57
N LYS A 458 3.04 -33.48 6.55
CA LYS A 458 3.20 -34.86 6.10
C LYS A 458 4.50 -35.02 5.36
#